data_AF-A0A818TBH6-F1
#
_entry.id   AF-A0A818TBH6-F1
#
_cell.length_a   1.000
_cell.length_b   1.000
_cell.length_c   1.000
_cell.angle_alpha   90.00
_cell.angle_beta   90.00
_cell.angle_gamma   90.00
#
_symmetry.space_group_name_H-M   'P 1'
#
loop_
_entity.id
_entity.type
_entity.pdbx_description
1 polymer ?
#
loop_
_entity_poly.entity_id
_entity_poly.type
_entity_poly.pdbx_seq_one_letter_code
_entity_poly.pdbx_strand_id
1 'polypeptide(L)'
;MSSFAFIFDIIFSCIITLIFLYRCGNYRRQHPITTSAVFIAWFFSVLIVFILPLDISLATYRDCLSHAAATVKPLINGSIDNKSPNNVCPQPWSYVDPHSYVVLWRIVYWTSQVLTWLILPLMQSFCETG
;
A
#
# COMPACT_ATOMS: atom_id res chain seq x y z
N MET A 1 -4.42 15.58 -6.74
CA MET A 1 -4.85 14.78 -7.92
C MET A 1 -4.35 13.33 -7.84
N SER A 2 -3.26 13.04 -7.13
CA SER A 2 -2.73 11.68 -6.93
C SER A 2 -3.62 10.77 -6.08
N SER A 3 -4.21 11.26 -4.98
CA SER A 3 -5.01 10.42 -4.07
C SER A 3 -6.25 9.79 -4.72
N PHE A 4 -6.91 10.49 -5.64
CA PHE A 4 -8.08 9.97 -6.35
C PHE A 4 -7.73 8.88 -7.37
N ALA A 5 -6.55 8.95 -7.99
CA ALA A 5 -6.09 7.93 -8.94
C ALA A 5 -5.83 6.60 -8.23
N PHE A 6 -5.13 6.61 -7.10
CA PHE A 6 -4.92 5.41 -6.28
C PHE A 6 -6.24 4.79 -5.79
N ILE A 7 -7.19 5.62 -5.36
CA ILE A 7 -8.51 5.14 -4.95
C ILE A 7 -9.25 4.51 -6.12
N PHE A 8 -9.16 5.10 -7.32
CA PHE A 8 -9.79 4.57 -8.51
C PHE A 8 -9.20 3.21 -8.92
N ASP A 9 -7.87 3.06 -8.90
CA ASP A 9 -7.19 1.79 -9.17
C ASP A 9 -7.59 0.69 -8.17
N ILE A 10 -7.70 1.04 -6.89
CA ILE A 10 -8.17 0.13 -5.83
C ILE A 10 -9.61 -0.31 -6.08
N ILE A 11 -10.50 0.62 -6.42
CA ILE A 11 -11.91 0.33 -6.70
C ILE A 11 -12.06 -0.50 -7.97
N PHE A 12 -11.31 -0.18 -9.03
CA PHE A 12 -11.33 -0.90 -10.29
C PHE A 12 -10.84 -2.35 -10.13
N SER A 13 -9.73 -2.54 -9.39
CA SER A 13 -9.23 -3.86 -9.03
C SER A 13 -10.28 -4.66 -8.24
N CYS A 14 -10.92 -4.05 -7.24
CA CYS A 14 -11.99 -4.65 -6.46
C CYS A 14 -13.17 -5.13 -7.34
N ILE A 15 -13.63 -4.28 -8.26
CA ILE A 15 -14.75 -4.60 -9.17
C ILE A 15 -14.37 -5.75 -10.11
N ILE A 16 -13.17 -5.77 -10.67
CA ILE A 16 -12.70 -6.86 -11.56
C ILE A 16 -12.70 -8.19 -10.81
N THR A 17 -12.13 -8.23 -9.61
CA THR A 17 -12.03 -9.48 -8.84
C THR A 17 -13.41 -9.95 -8.39
N LEU A 18 -14.34 -9.03 -8.06
CA LEU A 18 -15.76 -9.34 -7.81
C LEU A 18 -16.47 -9.93 -9.04
N ILE A 19 -16.27 -9.35 -10.23
CA ILE A 19 -16.86 -9.85 -11.48
C ILE A 19 -16.31 -11.23 -11.82
N PHE A 20 -15.01 -11.46 -11.65
CA PHE A 20 -14.38 -12.75 -11.89
C PHE A 20 -14.94 -13.82 -10.95
N LEU A 21 -15.06 -13.50 -9.66
CA LEU A 21 -15.71 -14.36 -8.66
C LEU A 21 -17.18 -14.64 -8.97
N TYR A 22 -17.94 -13.61 -9.35
CA TYR A 22 -19.37 -13.74 -9.66
C TYR A 22 -19.59 -14.63 -10.89
N ARG A 23 -18.68 -14.57 -11.87
CA ARG A 23 -18.76 -15.34 -13.11
C ARG A 23 -18.28 -16.79 -12.97
N CYS A 24 -17.28 -17.04 -12.12
CA CYS A 24 -16.70 -18.38 -11.94
C CYS A 24 -17.25 -19.13 -10.71
N GLY A 25 -17.77 -18.42 -9.71
CA GLY A 25 -18.30 -19.00 -8.47
C GLY A 25 -19.78 -19.30 -8.60
N ASN A 26 -20.15 -20.57 -8.65
CA ASN A 26 -21.53 -21.00 -8.49
C ASN A 26 -21.93 -20.83 -7.00
N TYR A 27 -22.29 -19.58 -6.62
CA TYR A 27 -22.47 -19.07 -5.23
C TYR A 27 -23.40 -19.92 -4.34
N ARG A 28 -24.21 -20.80 -4.93
CA ARG A 28 -25.19 -21.63 -4.20
C ARG A 28 -24.66 -22.92 -3.58
N ARG A 29 -23.42 -23.36 -3.84
CA ARG A 29 -22.91 -24.67 -3.34
C ARG A 29 -21.52 -24.63 -2.68
N GLN A 30 -20.76 -23.55 -2.82
CA GLN A 30 -19.39 -23.45 -2.29
C GLN A 30 -19.32 -22.45 -1.12
N HIS A 31 -18.54 -22.79 -0.09
CA HIS A 31 -18.46 -22.00 1.13
C HIS A 31 -17.96 -20.57 0.83
N PRO A 32 -18.70 -19.51 1.20
CA PRO A 32 -18.37 -18.12 0.84
C PRO A 32 -17.02 -17.64 1.40
N ILE A 33 -16.46 -18.33 2.39
CA ILE A 33 -15.14 -18.05 2.98
C ILE A 33 -14.02 -18.31 1.97
N THR A 34 -14.10 -19.37 1.15
CA THR A 34 -13.06 -19.68 0.15
C THR A 34 -13.04 -18.63 -0.96
N THR A 35 -14.21 -18.08 -1.27
CA THR A 35 -14.37 -17.03 -2.27
C THR A 35 -13.76 -15.71 -1.77
N SER A 36 -14.05 -15.29 -0.53
CA SER A 36 -13.44 -14.09 0.05
C SER A 36 -11.92 -14.22 0.24
N ALA A 37 -11.43 -15.42 0.54
CA ALA A 37 -10.00 -15.74 0.62
C ALA A 37 -9.23 -15.37 -0.65
N VAL A 38 -9.70 -15.90 -1.78
CA VAL A 38 -9.07 -15.72 -3.08
C VAL A 38 -9.11 -14.24 -3.46
N PHE A 39 -10.22 -13.55 -3.18
CA PHE A 39 -10.32 -12.12 -3.40
C PHE A 39 -9.28 -11.32 -2.59
N ILE A 40 -9.14 -11.59 -1.29
CA ILE A 40 -8.20 -10.89 -0.41
C ILE A 40 -6.75 -11.17 -0.82
N ALA A 41 -6.43 -12.41 -1.19
CA ALA A 41 -5.09 -12.80 -1.64
C ALA A 41 -4.68 -12.07 -2.93
N TRP A 42 -5.60 -11.98 -3.90
CA TRP A 42 -5.36 -11.26 -5.15
C TRP A 42 -5.24 -9.75 -4.92
N PHE A 43 -6.10 -9.19 -4.07
CA PHE A 43 -6.03 -7.77 -3.70
C PHE A 43 -4.69 -7.41 -3.03
N PHE A 44 -4.25 -8.20 -2.05
CA PHE A 44 -2.97 -7.98 -1.36
C PHE A 44 -1.77 -8.05 -2.32
N SER A 45 -1.81 -8.99 -3.29
CA SER A 45 -0.74 -9.18 -4.27
C SER A 45 -0.60 -8.02 -5.25
N VAL A 46 -1.70 -7.37 -5.63
CA VAL A 46 -1.66 -6.16 -6.47
C VAL A 46 -1.25 -4.93 -5.65
N LEU A 47 -1.75 -4.83 -4.42
CA LEU A 47 -1.53 -3.70 -3.53
C LEU A 47 -0.05 -3.54 -3.13
N ILE A 48 0.70 -4.62 -2.92
CA ILE A 48 2.12 -4.55 -2.55
C ILE A 48 3.00 -3.94 -3.66
N VAL A 49 2.67 -4.17 -4.94
CA VAL A 49 3.43 -3.67 -6.10
C VAL A 49 3.38 -2.15 -6.20
N PHE A 50 2.26 -1.53 -5.78
CA PHE A 50 2.12 -0.07 -5.76
C PHE A 50 2.70 0.57 -4.50
N ILE A 51 2.68 -0.14 -3.37
CA ILE A 51 3.19 0.37 -2.10
C ILE A 51 4.72 0.43 -2.09
N LEU A 52 5.40 -0.56 -2.67
CA LEU A 52 6.86 -0.60 -2.69
C LEU A 52 7.51 0.68 -3.26
N PRO A 53 7.17 1.15 -4.47
CA PRO A 53 7.76 2.37 -5.02
C PRO A 53 7.33 3.63 -4.25
N LEU A 54 6.11 3.66 -3.71
CA LEU A 54 5.63 4.77 -2.88
C LEU A 54 6.45 4.86 -1.59
N ASP A 55 6.66 3.75 -0.90
CA ASP A 55 7.40 3.66 0.36
C ASP A 55 8.85 4.13 0.17
N ILE A 56 9.54 3.62 -0.86
CA ILE A 56 10.91 4.02 -1.19
C ILE A 56 10.99 5.52 -1.50
N SER A 57 10.03 6.07 -2.25
CA SER A 57 10.01 7.51 -2.58
C SER A 57 9.83 8.40 -1.35
N LEU A 58 9.00 7.97 -0.39
CA LEU A 58 8.75 8.69 0.86
C LEU A 58 9.93 8.58 1.82
N ALA A 59 10.55 7.41 1.92
CA ALA A 59 11.76 7.21 2.71
C ALA A 59 12.90 8.12 2.20
N THR A 60 13.17 8.09 0.89
CA THR A 60 14.21 8.91 0.26
C THR A 60 13.94 10.41 0.45
N TYR A 61 12.68 10.84 0.33
CA TYR A 61 12.30 12.24 0.56
C TYR A 61 12.54 12.68 2.01
N ARG A 62 12.20 11.82 2.99
CA ARG A 62 12.43 12.10 4.43
C ARG A 62 13.92 12.15 4.77
N ASP A 63 14.70 11.22 4.22
CA ASP A 63 16.15 11.21 4.38
C ASP A 63 16.75 12.51 3.82
N CYS A 64 16.38 12.91 2.60
CA CYS A 64 16.80 14.18 2.01
C CYS A 64 16.48 15.37 2.91
N LEU A 65 15.25 15.44 3.44
CA LEU A 65 14.82 16.54 4.31
C LEU A 65 15.62 16.59 5.62
N SER A 66 15.97 15.42 6.18
CA SER A 66 16.82 15.33 7.38
C SER A 66 18.26 15.81 7.11
N HIS A 67 18.84 15.45 5.97
CA HIS A 67 20.18 15.87 5.55
C HIS A 67 20.25 17.36 5.20
N ALA A 68 19.22 17.88 4.54
CA ALA A 68 19.10 19.31 4.24
C ALA A 68 19.01 20.12 5.55
N ALA A 69 18.20 19.69 6.51
CA ALA A 69 18.10 20.34 7.82
C ALA A 69 19.44 20.31 8.60
N ALA A 70 20.23 19.24 8.47
CA ALA A 70 21.55 19.13 9.09
C ALA A 70 22.63 19.99 8.41
N THR A 71 22.54 20.20 7.09
CA THR A 71 23.53 20.94 6.28
C THR A 71 23.26 22.45 6.25
N VAL A 72 22.02 22.89 6.52
CA VAL A 72 21.68 24.32 6.64
C VAL A 72 22.02 24.89 8.01
N LYS A 73 21.95 24.08 9.08
CA LYS A 73 22.34 24.49 10.46
C LYS A 73 23.76 25.07 10.60
N PRO A 74 24.81 24.62 9.90
CA PRO A 74 26.16 25.16 10.00
C PRO A 74 26.41 26.38 9.10
N LEU A 75 25.58 26.61 8.07
CA LEU A 75 25.82 27.68 7.07
C LEU A 75 25.38 29.07 7.56
N ILE A 76 24.69 29.15 8.71
CA ILE A 76 24.22 30.39 9.32
C ILE A 76 25.39 31.29 9.80
N ASN A 77 26.63 30.79 9.80
CA ASN A 77 27.82 31.60 10.10
C ASN A 77 28.47 32.28 8.88
N GLY A 78 27.92 32.21 7.65
CA GLY A 78 28.62 32.91 6.55
C GLY A 78 28.08 32.94 5.12
N SER A 79 26.93 32.35 4.77
CA SER A 79 26.40 32.58 3.42
C SER A 79 24.87 32.50 3.36
N ILE A 80 24.25 33.63 3.00
CA ILE A 80 22.83 33.74 2.68
C ILE A 80 22.63 33.12 1.29
N ASP A 81 22.64 31.80 1.23
CA ASP A 81 22.00 31.10 0.12
C ASP A 81 20.53 30.97 0.49
N ASN A 82 19.69 31.83 -0.09
CA ASN A 82 18.22 31.77 -0.06
C ASN A 82 17.71 30.55 -0.84
N LYS A 83 18.26 29.36 -0.57
CA LYS A 83 17.92 28.12 -1.23
C LYS A 83 16.73 27.50 -0.46
N SER A 84 15.53 28.01 -0.76
CA SER A 84 14.24 27.57 -0.19
C SER A 84 14.12 26.04 -0.22
N PRO A 85 13.75 25.34 0.88
CA PRO A 85 13.83 23.88 1.02
C PRO A 85 13.26 23.05 -0.15
N ASN A 86 12.33 23.61 -0.92
CA ASN A 86 11.74 23.03 -2.13
C ASN A 86 12.74 22.78 -3.28
N ASN A 87 13.88 23.47 -3.31
CA ASN A 87 14.90 23.32 -4.37
C ASN A 87 16.10 22.47 -3.94
N VAL A 88 16.14 22.02 -2.69
CA VAL A 88 17.12 21.04 -2.17
C VAL A 88 16.52 19.64 -2.22
N CYS A 89 15.25 19.50 -1.84
CA CYS A 89 14.51 18.24 -1.89
C CYS A 89 13.20 18.46 -2.65
N PRO A 90 13.17 18.24 -3.99
CA PRO A 90 11.93 18.37 -4.76
C PRO A 90 10.90 17.35 -4.27
N GLN A 91 9.66 17.80 -4.09
CA GLN A 91 8.58 16.92 -3.69
C GLN A 91 8.32 15.88 -4.79
N PRO A 92 8.29 14.57 -4.47
CA PRO A 92 7.96 13.56 -5.45
C PRO A 92 6.51 13.75 -5.94
N TRP A 93 6.24 13.43 -7.21
CA TRP A 93 4.90 13.55 -7.79
C TRP A 93 3.84 12.73 -7.03
N SER A 94 4.27 11.68 -6.34
CA SER A 94 3.45 10.84 -5.48
C SER A 94 3.65 11.12 -3.99
N TYR A 95 3.85 12.38 -3.60
CA TYR A 95 3.86 12.76 -2.19
C TYR A 95 2.48 12.52 -1.58
N VAL A 96 2.45 11.71 -0.52
CA VAL A 96 1.24 11.37 0.22
C VAL A 96 1.35 11.94 1.63
N ASP A 97 0.24 12.48 2.14
CA ASP A 97 0.21 13.00 3.51
C ASP A 97 0.56 11.91 4.53
N PRO A 98 1.28 12.26 5.62
CA PRO A 98 1.68 11.31 6.65
C PRO A 98 0.52 10.50 7.22
N HIS A 99 -0.66 11.11 7.35
CA HIS A 99 -1.87 10.45 7.83
C HIS A 99 -2.33 9.33 6.89
N SER A 100 -2.34 9.60 5.59
CA SER A 100 -2.76 8.65 4.55
C SER A 100 -1.81 7.46 4.44
N TYR A 101 -0.50 7.68 4.62
CA TYR A 101 0.50 6.62 4.68
C TYR A 101 0.23 5.61 5.81
N VAL A 102 -0.11 6.10 7.00
CA VAL A 102 -0.44 5.25 8.16
C VAL A 102 -1.72 4.46 7.92
N VAL A 103 -2.73 5.08 7.31
CA VAL A 103 -3.98 4.39 6.92
C VAL A 103 -3.68 3.25 5.95
N LEU A 104 -2.83 3.50 4.95
CA LEU A 104 -2.43 2.51 3.95
C LEU A 104 -1.71 1.32 4.60
N TRP A 105 -0.73 1.58 5.48
CA TRP A 105 -0.04 0.53 6.22
C TRP A 105 -0.98 -0.27 7.13
N ARG A 106 -1.96 0.38 7.74
CA ARG A 106 -2.97 -0.29 8.55
C ARG A 106 -3.84 -1.23 7.71
N ILE A 107 -4.21 -0.84 6.49
CA ILE A 107 -4.95 -1.72 5.57
C ILE A 107 -4.11 -2.95 5.20
N VAL A 108 -2.83 -2.78 4.92
CA VAL A 108 -1.89 -3.89 4.63
C VAL A 108 -1.79 -4.83 5.82
N TYR A 109 -1.63 -4.27 7.02
CA TYR A 109 -1.54 -5.04 8.25
C TYR A 109 -2.82 -5.86 8.50
N TRP A 110 -4.00 -5.25 8.43
CA TRP A 110 -5.25 -5.98 8.67
C TRP A 110 -5.56 -7.03 7.61
N THR A 111 -5.25 -6.75 6.34
CA THR A 111 -5.49 -7.71 5.24
C THR A 111 -4.55 -8.92 5.34
N SER A 112 -3.28 -8.71 5.68
CA SER A 112 -2.33 -9.82 5.92
C SER A 112 -2.73 -10.67 7.12
N GLN A 113 -3.18 -10.05 8.22
CA GLN A 113 -3.65 -10.79 9.38
C GLN A 113 -4.87 -11.65 9.05
N VAL A 114 -5.89 -11.09 8.39
CA VAL A 114 -7.08 -11.85 7.97
C VAL A 114 -6.68 -13.00 7.04
N LEU A 115 -5.74 -12.77 6.12
CA LEU A 115 -5.26 -13.80 5.22
C LEU A 115 -4.57 -14.94 5.98
N THR A 116 -3.76 -14.66 6.99
CA THR A 116 -3.14 -15.70 7.83
C THR A 116 -4.18 -16.53 8.57
N TRP A 117 -5.18 -15.87 9.18
CA TRP A 117 -6.27 -16.54 9.88
C TRP A 117 -7.12 -17.41 8.97
N LEU A 118 -7.15 -17.11 7.68
CA LEU A 118 -7.90 -17.87 6.68
C LEU A 118 -7.06 -19.01 6.07
N ILE A 119 -5.76 -18.81 5.84
CA ILE A 119 -4.88 -19.85 5.29
C ILE A 119 -4.77 -21.04 6.24
N LEU A 120 -4.72 -20.81 7.56
CA LEU A 120 -4.63 -21.87 8.57
C LEU A 120 -5.78 -22.90 8.48
N PRO A 121 -7.07 -22.53 8.53
CA PRO A 121 -8.17 -23.49 8.42
C PRO A 121 -8.25 -24.13 7.03
N LEU A 122 -7.81 -23.42 5.99
CA LEU A 122 -7.79 -23.94 4.62
C LEU A 122 -6.76 -25.08 4.48
N MET A 123 -5.55 -24.90 5.01
CA MET A 123 -4.52 -25.94 5.03
C MET A 123 -4.94 -27.17 5.84
N GLN A 124 -5.63 -26.97 6.97
CA GLN A 124 -6.15 -28.06 7.79
C GLN A 124 -7.24 -28.87 7.05
N SER A 125 -8.14 -28.20 6.32
CA SER A 125 -9.17 -28.87 5.52
C SER A 125 -8.61 -29.74 4.39
N PHE A 126 -7.45 -29.39 3.81
CA PHE A 126 -6.82 -30.20 2.75
C PHE A 126 -6.09 -31.44 3.29
N CYS A 127 -5.64 -31.43 4.53
CA CYS A 127 -4.97 -32.58 5.14
C CYS A 127 -5.95 -33.65 5.63
N GLU A 128 -7.19 -33.31 5.97
CA GLU A 128 -8.21 -34.27 6.46
C GLU A 128 -8.91 -35.07 5.35
N THR A 129 -8.63 -34.80 4.07
CA THR A 129 -9.23 -35.53 2.93
C THR A 129 -8.36 -36.66 2.37
N GLY A 130 -7.31 -37.07 3.10
CA GLY A 130 -6.41 -38.18 2.75
C GLY A 130 -6.53 -39.37 3.69
#